data_AF-A0A4R5AHF9-F1
#
_entry.id   AF-A0A4R5AHF9-F1
#
_cell.length_a   1.000
_cell.length_b   1.000
_cell.length_c   1.000
_cell.angle_alpha   90.00
_cell.angle_beta   90.00
_cell.angle_gamma   90.00
#
_symmetry.space_group_name_H-M   'P 1'
#
loop_
_entity.id
_entity.type
_entity.pdbx_description
1 polymer ?
#
loop_
_entity_poly.entity_id
_entity_poly.type
_entity_poly.pdbx_seq_one_letter_code
_entity_poly.pdbx_strand_id
1 'polypeptide(L)'
;MNGPATSPLFWTGVPAPAWVFGTRRTEPYAIDWPAFPSFTSIGQVRNLRPALTDAAMDSGGFTLVSKYGEWPVTPAQYVTFLRRYTAESGRLIWASPQDWMCEPEIITGGRRGPEVYAGTGLSVAEHQRLTVENYLTLRTLAPELPIIPVVQGWEVHEYERCVELYDAHGVDLRTEPLVGVGSVCRRADTPTGAAIFATLARAGLRMHGFGVHTRAILRILRALAEIGRIDALISTDSMAWSALARRRNLRLPGCQHGVTGDGNCANCPVWAGLWRGDLLTDIDRWYRDLTTGPVQLAMGGAA
;
A
#
# COMPACT_ATOMS: atom_id res chain seq x y z
N MET A 1 18.22 -5.34 -20.11
CA MET A 1 18.70 -3.94 -20.13
C MET A 1 17.91 -3.20 -19.07
N ASN A 2 18.48 -3.06 -17.87
CA ASN A 2 17.80 -2.37 -16.77
C ASN A 2 18.00 -0.87 -16.99
N GLY A 3 16.91 -0.12 -17.12
CA GLY A 3 16.96 1.34 -17.12
C GLY A 3 17.56 1.88 -15.81
N PRO A 4 17.83 3.19 -15.72
CA PRO A 4 18.32 3.78 -14.48
C PRO A 4 17.37 3.43 -13.34
N ALA A 5 17.91 2.90 -12.25
CA ALA A 5 17.12 2.51 -11.09
C ALA A 5 16.41 3.75 -10.51
N THR A 6 15.09 3.75 -10.51
CA THR A 6 14.27 4.85 -9.99
C THR A 6 13.93 4.59 -8.53
N SER A 7 13.79 5.66 -7.75
CA SER A 7 13.25 5.60 -6.40
C SER A 7 11.85 4.97 -6.38
N PRO A 8 11.41 4.40 -5.24
CA PRO A 8 10.10 3.78 -5.12
C PRO A 8 8.97 4.77 -5.42
N LEU A 9 7.96 4.33 -6.17
CA LEU A 9 6.74 5.10 -6.40
C LEU A 9 5.93 5.24 -5.10
N PHE A 10 5.33 6.41 -4.89
CA PHE A 10 4.44 6.64 -3.74
C PHE A 10 2.98 6.85 -4.16
N TRP A 11 2.10 5.97 -3.68
CA TRP A 11 0.65 6.05 -3.86
C TRP A 11 0.00 6.79 -2.68
N THR A 12 -0.78 7.83 -2.98
CA THR A 12 -1.42 8.62 -1.92
C THR A 12 -2.72 7.97 -1.49
N GLY A 13 -2.84 7.55 -0.23
CA GLY A 13 -4.11 7.10 0.34
C GLY A 13 -5.15 8.20 0.25
N VAL A 14 -6.27 7.96 -0.43
CA VAL A 14 -7.33 8.96 -0.63
C VAL A 14 -8.60 8.60 0.14
N PRO A 15 -9.19 9.54 0.90
CA PRO A 15 -10.34 9.26 1.76
C PRO A 15 -11.68 9.27 1.00
N ALA A 16 -11.73 9.88 -0.19
CA ALA A 16 -12.98 10.12 -0.89
C ALA A 16 -12.86 9.90 -2.41
N PRO A 17 -13.91 9.40 -3.09
CA PRO A 17 -13.88 9.15 -4.53
C PRO A 17 -13.68 10.42 -5.37
N ALA A 18 -14.07 11.59 -4.85
CA ALA A 18 -13.89 12.88 -5.53
C ALA A 18 -12.41 13.20 -5.84
N TRP A 19 -11.46 12.57 -5.15
CA TRP A 19 -10.03 12.76 -5.42
C TRP A 19 -9.60 12.07 -6.71
N VAL A 20 -10.25 10.96 -7.05
CA VAL A 20 -9.98 10.19 -8.26
C VAL A 20 -10.79 10.73 -9.45
N PHE A 21 -12.02 11.19 -9.21
CA PHE A 21 -12.98 11.56 -10.27
C PHE A 21 -13.24 13.06 -10.42
N GLY A 22 -12.69 13.90 -9.54
CA GLY A 22 -13.06 15.31 -9.38
C GLY A 22 -14.48 15.51 -8.85
N THR A 23 -14.96 16.75 -8.81
CA THR A 23 -16.34 17.10 -8.44
C THR A 23 -17.08 17.69 -9.65
N ARG A 24 -18.42 17.70 -9.63
CA ARG A 24 -19.23 18.41 -10.65
C ARG A 24 -19.35 19.92 -10.37
N ARG A 25 -18.86 20.38 -9.21
CA ARG A 25 -18.86 21.79 -8.79
C ARG A 25 -17.43 22.32 -8.83
N THR A 26 -17.32 23.63 -8.99
CA THR A 26 -16.11 24.43 -9.29
C THR A 26 -15.03 24.44 -8.19
N GLU A 27 -14.69 23.30 -7.57
CA GLU A 27 -13.56 23.19 -6.64
C GLU A 27 -12.54 22.13 -7.09
N PRO A 28 -11.22 22.39 -6.99
CA PRO A 28 -10.16 21.48 -7.41
C PRO A 28 -9.95 20.38 -6.36
N TYR A 29 -10.87 19.41 -6.31
CA TYR A 29 -10.74 18.24 -5.44
C TYR A 29 -10.03 17.06 -6.09
N ALA A 30 -9.93 17.05 -7.42
CA ALA A 30 -9.18 16.02 -8.14
C ALA A 30 -7.69 16.20 -7.89
N ILE A 31 -6.99 15.09 -7.72
CA ILE A 31 -5.53 15.07 -7.76
C ILE A 31 -5.09 14.55 -9.14
N ASP A 32 -3.91 14.98 -9.58
CA ASP A 32 -3.27 14.55 -10.82
C ASP A 32 -2.06 13.62 -10.57
N TRP A 33 -1.87 13.18 -9.33
CA TRP A 33 -0.81 12.25 -8.93
C TRP A 33 -1.36 10.89 -8.45
N PRO A 34 -0.54 9.82 -8.46
CA PRO A 34 -0.96 8.46 -8.14
C PRO A 34 -1.75 8.31 -6.84
N ALA A 35 -2.93 7.69 -6.95
CA ALA A 35 -3.91 7.53 -5.88
C ALA A 35 -4.02 6.08 -5.39
N PHE A 36 -4.29 5.93 -4.08
CA PHE A 36 -4.58 4.66 -3.44
C PHE A 36 -5.98 4.68 -2.81
N PRO A 37 -7.05 4.57 -3.60
CA PRO A 37 -8.41 4.47 -3.09
C PRO A 37 -8.74 3.07 -2.56
N SER A 38 -9.73 3.00 -1.67
CA SER A 38 -10.28 1.74 -1.17
C SER A 38 -11.60 1.40 -1.84
N PHE A 39 -11.82 0.10 -2.11
CA PHE A 39 -13.08 -0.48 -2.54
C PHE A 39 -14.24 -0.11 -1.61
N THR A 40 -14.00 -0.02 -0.29
CA THR A 40 -15.03 0.39 0.68
C THR A 40 -15.57 1.79 0.44
N SER A 41 -14.80 2.64 -0.23
CA SER A 41 -15.15 4.03 -0.57
C SER A 41 -15.65 4.11 -2.02
N ILE A 42 -14.85 3.67 -2.99
CA ILE A 42 -15.20 3.78 -4.41
C ILE A 42 -16.31 2.81 -4.82
N GLY A 43 -16.39 1.62 -4.21
CA GLY A 43 -17.43 0.63 -4.49
C GLY A 43 -18.85 1.11 -4.21
N GLN A 44 -19.01 2.17 -3.40
CA GLN A 44 -20.30 2.79 -3.11
C GLN A 44 -20.74 3.79 -4.18
N VAL A 45 -19.87 4.16 -5.11
CA VAL A 45 -20.16 5.16 -6.14
C VAL A 45 -21.09 4.57 -7.20
N ARG A 46 -22.34 5.07 -7.23
CA ARG A 46 -23.36 4.63 -8.18
C ARG A 46 -23.00 4.95 -9.63
N ASN A 47 -22.43 6.13 -9.87
CA ASN A 47 -22.06 6.60 -11.20
C ASN A 47 -20.56 6.87 -11.22
N LEU A 48 -19.78 5.88 -11.66
CA LEU A 48 -18.36 6.08 -11.88
C LEU A 48 -18.14 7.06 -13.03
N ARG A 49 -16.97 7.67 -13.04
CA ARG A 49 -16.55 8.64 -14.06
C ARG A 49 -15.12 8.28 -14.48
N PRO A 50 -14.67 8.75 -15.66
CA PRO A 50 -13.26 8.65 -16.03
C PRO A 50 -12.36 9.14 -14.89
N ALA A 51 -11.37 8.32 -14.53
CA ALA A 51 -10.40 8.65 -13.51
C ALA A 51 -9.44 9.73 -14.02
N LEU A 52 -9.18 10.74 -13.18
CA LEU A 52 -8.27 11.85 -13.48
C LEU A 52 -6.83 11.56 -13.09
N THR A 53 -6.58 10.44 -12.40
CA THR A 53 -5.26 9.97 -12.00
C THR A 53 -5.18 8.45 -12.06
N ASP A 54 -3.95 7.93 -12.04
CA ASP A 54 -3.67 6.51 -11.93
C ASP A 54 -4.04 6.01 -10.53
N ALA A 55 -4.65 4.83 -10.47
CA ALA A 55 -5.12 4.23 -9.24
C ALA A 55 -4.52 2.84 -9.04
N ALA A 56 -3.99 2.63 -7.84
CA ALA A 56 -3.83 1.32 -7.26
C ALA A 56 -4.97 1.10 -6.24
N MET A 57 -5.71 0.00 -6.37
CA MET A 57 -6.94 -0.20 -5.59
C MET A 57 -6.68 -1.05 -4.36
N ASP A 58 -7.00 -0.52 -3.17
CA ASP A 58 -7.12 -1.30 -1.94
C ASP A 58 -8.47 -2.04 -1.91
N SER A 59 -8.45 -3.34 -1.63
CA SER A 59 -9.65 -4.18 -1.45
C SER A 59 -10.45 -3.81 -0.19
N GLY A 60 -9.84 -3.08 0.75
CA GLY A 60 -10.48 -2.64 1.97
C GLY A 60 -10.43 -3.66 3.11
N GLY A 61 -9.54 -4.65 3.03
CA GLY A 61 -9.43 -5.75 3.98
C GLY A 61 -9.33 -5.28 5.41
N PHE A 62 -8.43 -4.32 5.69
CA PHE A 62 -8.30 -3.76 7.03
C PHE A 62 -9.61 -3.21 7.58
N THR A 63 -10.41 -2.53 6.76
CA THR A 63 -11.69 -1.94 7.20
C THR A 63 -12.76 -3.01 7.43
N LEU A 64 -12.92 -3.93 6.48
CA LEU A 64 -14.02 -4.90 6.51
C LEU A 64 -13.75 -6.02 7.51
N VAL A 65 -12.56 -6.61 7.51
CA VAL A 65 -12.22 -7.71 8.42
C VAL A 65 -12.09 -7.22 9.87
N SER A 66 -11.54 -6.02 10.12
CA SER A 66 -11.56 -5.44 11.48
C SER A 66 -12.98 -5.31 12.04
N LYS A 67 -13.93 -4.90 11.18
CA LYS A 67 -15.30 -4.61 11.60
C LYS A 67 -16.16 -5.85 11.75
N TYR A 68 -16.00 -6.83 10.86
CA TYR A 68 -16.90 -7.98 10.77
C TYR A 68 -16.26 -9.30 11.19
N GLY A 69 -14.93 -9.37 11.30
CA GLY A 69 -14.19 -10.62 11.55
C GLY A 69 -14.11 -11.54 10.32
N GLU A 70 -14.69 -11.12 9.20
CA GLU A 70 -14.76 -11.88 7.95
C GLU A 70 -14.91 -10.92 6.75
N TRP A 71 -14.89 -11.48 5.54
CA TRP A 71 -15.19 -10.74 4.31
C TRP A 71 -16.69 -10.76 4.01
N PRO A 72 -17.41 -9.63 4.13
CA PRO A 72 -18.83 -9.56 3.76
C PRO A 72 -19.05 -9.45 2.24
N VAL A 73 -17.97 -9.36 1.47
CA VAL A 73 -17.99 -9.22 0.00
C VAL A 73 -17.34 -10.45 -0.61
N THR A 74 -18.04 -11.10 -1.53
CA THR A 74 -17.53 -12.28 -2.24
C THR A 74 -16.50 -11.89 -3.31
N PRO A 75 -15.59 -12.82 -3.70
CA PRO A 75 -14.67 -12.62 -4.82
C PRO A 75 -15.35 -12.19 -6.12
N ALA A 76 -16.52 -12.77 -6.43
CA ALA A 76 -17.28 -12.42 -7.64
C ALA A 76 -17.81 -10.98 -7.61
N GLN A 77 -18.26 -10.50 -6.45
CA GLN A 77 -18.70 -9.11 -6.28
C GLN A 77 -17.51 -8.14 -6.43
N TYR A 78 -16.36 -8.48 -5.84
CA TYR A 78 -15.16 -7.66 -5.96
C TYR A 78 -14.64 -7.60 -7.40
N VAL A 79 -14.60 -8.74 -8.11
CA VAL A 79 -14.27 -8.80 -9.56
C VAL A 79 -15.25 -7.97 -10.38
N THR A 80 -16.55 -8.07 -10.12
CA THR A 80 -17.58 -7.27 -10.81
C THR A 80 -17.30 -5.79 -10.66
N PHE A 81 -16.94 -5.35 -9.44
CA PHE A 81 -16.53 -3.97 -9.19
C PHE A 81 -15.26 -3.58 -9.97
N LEU A 82 -14.20 -4.40 -9.94
CA LEU A 82 -12.94 -4.06 -10.62
C LEU A 82 -13.10 -3.99 -12.15
N ARG A 83 -13.89 -4.90 -12.74
CA ARG A 83 -14.25 -4.85 -14.17
C ARG A 83 -14.99 -3.56 -14.50
N ARG A 84 -15.98 -3.22 -13.68
CA ARG A 84 -16.75 -1.98 -13.81
C ARG A 84 -15.86 -0.75 -13.71
N TYR A 85 -14.97 -0.69 -12.72
CA TYR A 85 -14.01 0.40 -12.55
C TYR A 85 -13.09 0.52 -13.77
N THR A 86 -12.53 -0.60 -14.24
CA THR A 86 -11.64 -0.62 -15.40
C THR A 86 -12.36 -0.13 -16.66
N ALA A 87 -13.60 -0.56 -16.90
CA ALA A 87 -14.38 -0.19 -18.07
C ALA A 87 -14.90 1.26 -18.04
N GLU A 88 -15.41 1.73 -16.90
CA GLU A 88 -16.05 3.06 -16.79
C GLU A 88 -15.06 4.18 -16.42
N SER A 89 -14.01 3.85 -15.65
CA SER A 89 -13.07 4.84 -15.11
C SER A 89 -11.70 4.79 -15.77
N GLY A 90 -11.23 3.60 -16.18
CA GLY A 90 -9.87 3.39 -16.66
C GLY A 90 -8.80 3.64 -15.59
N ARG A 91 -7.53 3.65 -16.01
CA ARG A 91 -6.36 3.99 -15.17
C ARG A 91 -6.17 3.17 -13.89
N LEU A 92 -6.75 1.97 -13.84
CA LEU A 92 -6.43 0.98 -12.83
C LEU A 92 -5.06 0.37 -13.16
N ILE A 93 -4.05 0.64 -12.34
CA ILE A 93 -2.70 0.13 -12.53
C ILE A 93 -2.56 -1.26 -11.91
N TRP A 94 -3.09 -1.44 -10.71
CA TRP A 94 -3.24 -2.74 -10.06
C TRP A 94 -4.28 -2.69 -8.94
N ALA A 95 -4.71 -3.85 -8.45
CA ALA A 95 -5.59 -3.98 -7.28
C ALA A 95 -5.02 -5.00 -6.29
N SER A 96 -5.18 -4.75 -4.99
CA SER A 96 -4.92 -5.78 -3.97
C SER A 96 -6.02 -6.84 -3.98
N PRO A 97 -5.72 -8.09 -3.59
CA PRO A 97 -6.71 -9.13 -3.41
C PRO A 97 -7.48 -8.89 -2.10
N GLN A 98 -8.48 -9.72 -1.81
CA GLN A 98 -9.17 -9.71 -0.51
C GLN A 98 -8.36 -10.52 0.51
N ASP A 99 -7.18 -10.01 0.86
CA ASP A 99 -6.23 -10.61 1.78
C ASP A 99 -6.67 -10.53 3.25
N TRP A 100 -5.97 -11.28 4.10
CA TRP A 100 -6.27 -11.38 5.53
C TRP A 100 -5.05 -10.96 6.34
N MET A 101 -5.15 -9.79 6.97
CA MET A 101 -4.05 -9.23 7.74
C MET A 101 -3.86 -9.96 9.07
N CYS A 102 -2.62 -10.07 9.52
CA CYS A 102 -2.15 -10.90 10.63
C CYS A 102 -1.83 -10.10 11.90
N GLU A 103 -2.23 -8.82 11.98
CA GLU A 103 -2.08 -8.06 13.23
C GLU A 103 -2.83 -8.76 14.38
N PRO A 104 -2.26 -8.76 15.61
CA PRO A 104 -2.91 -9.38 16.76
C PRO A 104 -4.33 -8.89 16.98
N GLU A 105 -4.60 -7.58 16.84
CA GLU A 105 -5.94 -7.01 16.97
C GLU A 105 -6.95 -7.52 15.92
N ILE A 106 -6.49 -7.89 14.72
CA ILE A 106 -7.36 -8.48 13.69
C ILE A 106 -7.70 -9.93 14.07
N ILE A 107 -6.72 -10.67 14.57
CA ILE A 107 -6.88 -12.07 14.96
C ILE A 107 -7.70 -12.21 16.25
N THR A 108 -7.26 -11.59 17.33
CA THR A 108 -7.85 -11.79 18.67
C THR A 108 -9.03 -10.88 18.94
N GLY A 109 -9.20 -9.83 18.13
CA GLY A 109 -10.20 -8.79 18.36
C GLY A 109 -9.86 -7.93 19.58
N GLY A 110 -10.88 -7.22 20.08
CA GLY A 110 -10.78 -6.38 21.25
C GLY A 110 -10.77 -4.89 20.91
N ARG A 111 -10.12 -4.09 21.77
CA ARG A 111 -10.13 -2.63 21.64
C ARG A 111 -8.73 -2.07 21.67
N ARG A 112 -8.41 -1.21 20.71
CA ARG A 112 -7.15 -0.45 20.66
C ARG A 112 -7.47 1.04 20.53
N GLY A 113 -7.40 1.75 21.66
CA GLY A 113 -7.82 3.15 21.73
C GLY A 113 -9.32 3.30 21.40
N PRO A 114 -9.70 4.14 20.41
CA PRO A 114 -11.09 4.31 20.01
C PRO A 114 -11.59 3.20 19.07
N GLU A 115 -10.70 2.38 18.51
CA GLU A 115 -11.03 1.35 17.53
C GLU A 115 -11.42 0.03 18.21
N VAL A 116 -12.46 -0.62 17.69
CA VAL A 116 -12.96 -1.93 18.13
C VAL A 116 -12.80 -2.91 16.97
N TYR A 117 -12.29 -4.09 17.29
CA TYR A 117 -11.98 -5.16 16.36
C TYR A 117 -12.83 -6.38 16.71
N ALA A 118 -13.52 -6.94 15.71
CA ALA A 118 -14.34 -8.12 15.88
C ALA A 118 -13.51 -9.35 16.31
N GLY A 119 -12.30 -9.48 15.75
CA GLY A 119 -11.48 -10.68 15.90
C GLY A 119 -11.93 -11.78 14.95
N THR A 120 -11.03 -12.27 14.11
CA THR A 120 -11.33 -13.43 13.25
C THR A 120 -11.33 -14.74 14.03
N GLY A 121 -10.56 -14.80 15.13
CA GLY A 121 -10.32 -16.01 15.90
C GLY A 121 -9.42 -17.03 15.18
N LEU A 122 -8.84 -16.67 14.04
CA LEU A 122 -8.04 -17.57 13.20
C LEU A 122 -6.53 -17.43 13.49
N SER A 123 -5.74 -18.41 13.07
CA SER A 123 -4.28 -18.34 13.16
C SER A 123 -3.68 -17.52 12.00
N VAL A 124 -2.42 -17.08 12.16
CA VAL A 124 -1.64 -16.48 11.07
C VAL A 124 -1.57 -17.41 9.86
N ALA A 125 -1.35 -18.71 10.07
CA ALA A 125 -1.28 -19.70 8.99
C ALA A 125 -2.63 -19.80 8.23
N GLU A 126 -3.74 -19.67 8.93
CA GLU A 126 -5.06 -19.69 8.30
C GLU A 126 -5.34 -18.41 7.52
N HIS A 127 -4.91 -17.25 8.01
CA HIS A 127 -4.95 -15.99 7.24
C HIS A 127 -4.10 -16.07 5.97
N GLN A 128 -2.92 -16.71 6.04
CA GLN A 128 -2.10 -16.97 4.86
C GLN A 128 -2.81 -17.86 3.84
N ARG A 129 -3.40 -18.98 4.29
CA ARG A 129 -4.18 -19.89 3.43
C ARG A 129 -5.33 -19.16 2.74
N LEU A 130 -6.14 -18.42 3.51
CA LEU A 130 -7.28 -17.66 2.97
C LEU A 130 -6.84 -16.56 2.00
N THR A 131 -5.70 -15.91 2.25
CA THR A 131 -5.13 -14.91 1.34
C THR A 131 -4.71 -15.54 0.01
N VAL A 132 -3.97 -16.65 0.06
CA VAL A 132 -3.50 -17.37 -1.15
C VAL A 132 -4.68 -17.92 -1.94
N GLU A 133 -5.65 -18.56 -1.28
CA GLU A 133 -6.86 -19.07 -1.93
C GLU A 133 -7.70 -17.97 -2.56
N ASN A 134 -7.80 -16.81 -1.91
CA ASN A 134 -8.47 -15.66 -2.47
C ASN A 134 -7.77 -15.18 -3.75
N TYR A 135 -6.44 -15.02 -3.73
CA TYR A 135 -5.67 -14.64 -4.91
C TYR A 135 -5.89 -15.61 -6.08
N LEU A 136 -5.79 -16.92 -5.83
CA LEU A 136 -6.01 -17.96 -6.85
C LEU A 136 -7.44 -17.91 -7.42
N THR A 137 -8.43 -17.68 -6.55
CA THR A 137 -9.83 -17.52 -6.96
C THR A 137 -10.01 -16.29 -7.85
N LEU A 138 -9.46 -15.14 -7.46
CA LEU A 138 -9.53 -13.91 -8.23
C LEU A 138 -8.83 -14.04 -9.59
N ARG A 139 -7.64 -14.64 -9.63
CA ARG A 139 -6.89 -14.91 -10.87
C ARG A 139 -7.65 -15.85 -11.81
N THR A 140 -8.41 -16.80 -11.26
CA THR A 140 -9.28 -17.69 -12.06
C THR A 140 -10.51 -16.95 -12.59
N LEU A 141 -11.16 -16.14 -11.75
CA LEU A 141 -12.38 -15.41 -12.12
C LEU A 141 -12.14 -14.26 -13.10
N ALA A 142 -10.97 -13.63 -13.03
CA ALA A 142 -10.63 -12.45 -13.82
C ALA A 142 -9.13 -12.37 -14.14
N PRO A 143 -8.59 -13.28 -14.97
CA PRO A 143 -7.19 -13.29 -15.36
C PRO A 143 -6.75 -12.03 -16.13
N GLU A 144 -7.69 -11.25 -16.66
CA GLU A 144 -7.44 -10.00 -17.36
C GLU A 144 -7.20 -8.80 -16.44
N LEU A 145 -7.56 -8.90 -15.15
CA LEU A 145 -7.41 -7.81 -14.21
C LEU A 145 -6.02 -7.83 -13.55
N PRO A 146 -5.41 -6.65 -13.31
CA PRO A 146 -4.08 -6.55 -12.70
C PRO A 146 -4.14 -6.72 -11.17
N ILE A 147 -4.58 -7.89 -10.69
CA ILE A 147 -4.63 -8.19 -9.26
C ILE A 147 -3.28 -8.77 -8.83
N ILE A 148 -2.61 -8.13 -7.87
CA ILE A 148 -1.30 -8.58 -7.38
C ILE A 148 -1.45 -9.61 -6.25
N PRO A 149 -0.52 -10.55 -6.07
CA PRO A 149 -0.47 -11.37 -4.87
C PRO A 149 -0.01 -10.55 -3.66
N VAL A 150 -0.38 -11.00 -2.46
CA VAL A 150 0.05 -10.40 -1.19
C VAL A 150 0.61 -11.49 -0.28
N VAL A 151 1.80 -11.23 0.27
CA VAL A 151 2.38 -12.06 1.33
C VAL A 151 1.97 -11.50 2.69
N GLN A 152 1.54 -12.41 3.57
CA GLN A 152 1.04 -12.09 4.91
C GLN A 152 1.86 -12.81 5.99
N GLY A 153 1.89 -12.25 7.19
CA GLY A 153 2.63 -12.81 8.33
C GLY A 153 2.78 -11.79 9.46
N TRP A 154 3.24 -12.24 10.62
CA TRP A 154 3.60 -11.38 11.74
C TRP A 154 5.11 -11.44 12.00
N GLU A 155 5.70 -12.62 12.16
CA GLU A 155 7.14 -12.78 12.30
C GLU A 155 7.82 -13.06 10.95
N VAL A 156 9.13 -12.78 10.85
CA VAL A 156 9.90 -12.89 9.58
C VAL A 156 9.71 -14.26 8.91
N HIS A 157 9.86 -15.34 9.67
CA HIS A 157 9.72 -16.71 9.16
C HIS A 157 8.31 -17.01 8.62
N GLU A 158 7.29 -16.27 9.07
CA GLU A 158 5.93 -16.46 8.59
C GLU A 158 5.77 -15.92 7.17
N TYR A 159 6.45 -14.84 6.83
CA TYR A 159 6.49 -14.33 5.47
C TYR A 159 7.17 -15.31 4.52
N GLU A 160 8.25 -15.97 4.95
CA GLU A 160 8.91 -17.05 4.18
C GLU A 160 7.93 -18.21 3.93
N ARG A 161 7.23 -18.68 4.97
CA ARG A 161 6.17 -19.70 4.84
C ARG A 161 5.05 -19.29 3.88
N CYS A 162 4.68 -18.00 3.85
CA CYS A 162 3.67 -17.52 2.92
C CYS A 162 4.17 -17.58 1.46
N VAL A 163 5.44 -17.26 1.21
CA VAL A 163 6.07 -17.44 -0.11
C VAL A 163 6.07 -18.91 -0.51
N GLU A 164 6.49 -19.81 0.39
CA GLU A 164 6.46 -21.26 0.16
C GLU A 164 5.04 -21.79 -0.12
N LEU A 165 4.03 -21.20 0.52
CA LEU A 165 2.63 -21.55 0.28
C LEU A 165 2.18 -21.16 -1.14
N TYR A 166 2.59 -19.99 -1.65
CA TYR A 166 2.34 -19.65 -3.06
C TYR A 166 3.05 -20.62 -4.02
N ASP A 167 4.32 -20.96 -3.74
CA ASP A 167 5.09 -21.92 -4.54
C ASP A 167 4.40 -23.30 -4.57
N ALA A 168 3.90 -23.77 -3.43
CA ALA A 168 3.17 -25.04 -3.33
C ALA A 168 1.87 -25.07 -4.15
N HIS A 169 1.27 -23.89 -4.40
CA HIS A 169 0.12 -23.72 -5.29
C HIS A 169 0.52 -23.36 -6.74
N GLY A 170 1.80 -23.46 -7.09
CA GLY A 170 2.31 -23.24 -8.45
C GLY A 170 2.39 -21.77 -8.86
N VAL A 171 2.43 -20.85 -7.89
CA VAL A 171 2.57 -19.41 -8.14
C VAL A 171 3.99 -18.96 -7.78
N ASP A 172 4.82 -18.74 -8.80
CA ASP A 172 6.16 -18.19 -8.61
C ASP A 172 6.11 -16.66 -8.46
N LEU A 173 6.13 -16.19 -7.21
CA LEU A 173 6.10 -14.76 -6.87
C LEU A 173 7.27 -13.95 -7.41
N ARG A 174 8.38 -14.57 -7.82
CA ARG A 174 9.55 -13.88 -8.38
C ARG A 174 9.29 -13.42 -9.81
N THR A 175 8.32 -14.04 -10.49
CA THR A 175 7.90 -13.70 -11.84
C THR A 175 6.79 -12.65 -11.87
N GLU A 176 6.13 -12.42 -10.74
CA GLU A 176 5.08 -11.42 -10.61
C GLU A 176 5.69 -10.00 -10.61
N PRO A 177 5.11 -9.05 -11.34
CA PRO A 177 5.70 -7.72 -11.51
C PRO A 177 5.77 -6.91 -10.20
N LEU A 178 4.86 -7.23 -9.28
CA LEU A 178 4.69 -6.60 -7.98
C LEU A 178 4.01 -7.57 -7.01
N VAL A 179 4.48 -7.62 -5.77
CA VAL A 179 3.94 -8.42 -4.67
C VAL A 179 3.69 -7.49 -3.48
N GLY A 180 2.47 -7.49 -2.95
CA GLY A 180 2.15 -6.70 -1.76
C GLY A 180 2.70 -7.34 -0.48
N VAL A 181 3.14 -6.51 0.47
CA VAL A 181 3.58 -6.94 1.81
C VAL A 181 2.56 -6.42 2.82
N GLY A 182 1.71 -7.33 3.30
CA GLY A 182 0.64 -7.01 4.27
C GLY A 182 1.15 -6.95 5.71
N SER A 183 0.29 -6.56 6.66
CA SER A 183 0.55 -6.60 8.12
C SER A 183 1.74 -5.79 8.64
N VAL A 184 2.31 -4.89 7.83
CA VAL A 184 3.50 -4.10 8.19
C VAL A 184 3.19 -2.66 8.60
N CYS A 185 2.01 -2.11 8.29
CA CYS A 185 1.69 -0.69 8.43
C CYS A 185 2.11 -0.07 9.77
N ARG A 186 1.80 -0.73 10.90
CA ARG A 186 2.11 -0.23 12.26
C ARG A 186 3.51 -0.57 12.76
N ARG A 187 4.28 -1.38 12.02
CA ARG A 187 5.58 -1.93 12.45
C ARG A 187 6.69 -1.83 11.41
N ALA A 188 6.44 -1.19 10.27
CA ALA A 188 7.44 -1.03 9.21
C ALA A 188 8.65 -0.20 9.68
N ASP A 189 8.44 0.77 10.58
CA ASP A 189 9.50 1.54 11.25
C ASP A 189 10.13 0.78 12.44
N THR A 190 10.42 -0.52 12.27
CA THR A 190 11.06 -1.38 13.31
C THR A 190 12.15 -2.26 12.70
N PRO A 191 13.11 -2.78 13.51
CA PRO A 191 14.08 -3.77 13.02
C PRO A 191 13.41 -4.97 12.34
N THR A 192 12.33 -5.50 12.93
CA THR A 192 11.59 -6.63 12.35
C THR A 192 10.94 -6.27 11.02
N GLY A 193 10.35 -5.08 10.92
CA GLY A 193 9.79 -4.58 9.65
C GLY A 193 10.84 -4.56 8.54
N ALA A 194 12.01 -3.97 8.80
CA ALA A 194 13.12 -3.94 7.84
C ALA A 194 13.63 -5.35 7.49
N ALA A 195 13.70 -6.26 8.47
CA ALA A 195 14.10 -7.65 8.26
C ALA A 195 13.11 -8.41 7.35
N ILE A 196 11.79 -8.18 7.50
CA ILE A 196 10.76 -8.77 6.61
C ILE A 196 11.04 -8.37 5.15
N PHE A 197 11.20 -7.08 4.87
CA PHE A 197 11.48 -6.61 3.51
C PHE A 197 12.82 -7.13 2.97
N ALA A 198 13.87 -7.18 3.79
CA ALA A 198 15.15 -7.73 3.38
C ALA A 198 15.07 -9.24 3.07
N THR A 199 14.33 -10.01 3.86
CA THR A 199 14.08 -11.43 3.62
C THR A 199 13.34 -11.65 2.30
N LEU A 200 12.24 -10.93 2.06
CA LEU A 200 11.47 -11.03 0.82
C LEU A 200 12.27 -10.56 -0.40
N ALA A 201 13.09 -9.52 -0.26
CA ALA A 201 14.01 -9.10 -1.32
C ALA A 201 15.04 -10.18 -1.65
N ARG A 202 15.63 -10.85 -0.65
CA ARG A 202 16.55 -12.00 -0.88
C ARG A 202 15.86 -13.14 -1.62
N ALA A 203 14.57 -13.39 -1.33
CA ALA A 203 13.75 -14.35 -2.06
C ALA A 203 13.43 -13.93 -3.51
N GLY A 204 13.81 -12.71 -3.93
CA GLY A 204 13.70 -12.24 -5.31
C GLY A 204 12.48 -11.37 -5.59
N LEU A 205 11.69 -11.02 -4.57
CA LEU A 205 10.41 -10.35 -4.75
C LEU A 205 10.57 -8.86 -5.06
N ARG A 206 9.61 -8.34 -5.84
CA ARG A 206 9.44 -6.93 -6.17
C ARG A 206 8.24 -6.41 -5.40
N MET A 207 8.45 -5.52 -4.45
CA MET A 207 7.50 -5.31 -3.35
C MET A 207 6.73 -4.00 -3.44
N HIS A 208 5.46 -4.06 -3.05
CA HIS A 208 4.67 -2.94 -2.58
C HIS A 208 4.52 -3.01 -1.05
N GLY A 209 4.91 -1.96 -0.33
CA GLY A 209 4.72 -1.89 1.13
C GLY A 209 3.42 -1.18 1.52
N PHE A 210 2.43 -1.93 2.03
CA PHE A 210 1.14 -1.36 2.42
C PHE A 210 1.26 -0.47 3.67
N GLY A 211 0.80 0.78 3.57
CA GLY A 211 0.82 1.74 4.67
C GLY A 211 2.21 2.22 5.11
N VAL A 212 3.25 2.00 4.30
CA VAL A 212 4.64 2.34 4.62
C VAL A 212 4.96 3.79 4.23
N HIS A 213 5.42 4.60 5.20
CA HIS A 213 5.74 6.01 4.98
C HIS A 213 6.97 6.53 5.75
N THR A 214 7.53 7.65 5.26
CA THR A 214 8.54 8.47 5.96
C THR A 214 9.74 7.64 6.47
N ARG A 215 9.91 7.50 7.79
CA ARG A 215 11.05 6.81 8.42
C ARG A 215 11.07 5.33 8.10
N ALA A 216 9.91 4.70 7.96
CA ALA A 216 9.83 3.30 7.58
C ALA A 216 10.44 3.07 6.19
N ILE A 217 10.18 3.97 5.24
CA ILE A 217 10.76 3.89 3.89
C ILE A 217 12.29 3.99 3.97
N LEU A 218 12.83 5.01 4.67
CA LEU A 218 14.28 5.14 4.86
C LEU A 218 14.90 3.88 5.49
N ARG A 219 14.25 3.33 6.52
CA ARG A 219 14.75 2.13 7.21
C ARG A 219 14.78 0.92 6.28
N ILE A 220 13.73 0.72 5.51
CA ILE A 220 13.64 -0.38 4.53
C ILE A 220 14.69 -0.17 3.44
N LEU A 221 14.80 1.02 2.85
CA LEU A 221 15.80 1.32 1.82
C LEU A 221 17.22 1.04 2.30
N ARG A 222 17.57 1.38 3.54
CA ARG A 222 18.88 1.05 4.13
C ARG A 222 19.11 -0.46 4.18
N ALA A 223 18.16 -1.21 4.74
CA ALA A 223 18.26 -2.67 4.84
C ALA A 223 18.34 -3.35 3.46
N LEU A 224 17.65 -2.80 2.46
CA LEU A 224 17.72 -3.29 1.09
C LEU A 224 19.03 -2.91 0.39
N ALA A 225 19.58 -1.73 0.64
CA ALA A 225 20.88 -1.31 0.13
C ALA A 225 22.02 -2.18 0.67
N GLU A 226 21.98 -2.54 1.96
CA GLU A 226 22.96 -3.42 2.61
C GLU A 226 23.08 -4.80 1.93
N ILE A 227 22.00 -5.27 1.30
CA ILE A 227 21.96 -6.56 0.59
C ILE A 227 22.03 -6.41 -0.95
N GLY A 228 22.28 -5.19 -1.45
CA GLY A 228 22.37 -4.91 -2.89
C GLY A 228 21.04 -5.05 -3.64
N ARG A 229 19.90 -4.88 -2.95
CA ARG A 229 18.53 -5.06 -3.49
C ARG A 229 17.63 -3.86 -3.22
N ILE A 230 18.19 -2.66 -3.21
CA ILE A 230 17.46 -1.41 -2.97
C ILE A 230 16.31 -1.19 -3.97
N ASP A 231 16.44 -1.72 -5.19
CA ASP A 231 15.44 -1.71 -6.26
C ASP A 231 14.29 -2.71 -6.05
N ALA A 232 14.34 -3.54 -5.00
CA ALA A 232 13.27 -4.48 -4.69
C ALA A 232 12.03 -3.79 -4.10
N LEU A 233 12.15 -2.57 -3.54
CA LEU A 233 10.99 -1.77 -3.12
C LEU A 233 10.48 -0.96 -4.31
N ILE A 234 9.41 -1.43 -4.95
CA ILE A 234 8.86 -0.80 -6.16
C ILE A 234 7.95 0.37 -5.80
N SER A 235 7.12 0.20 -4.78
CA SER A 235 6.23 1.27 -4.33
C SER A 235 5.79 1.11 -2.89
N THR A 236 5.24 2.18 -2.32
CA THR A 236 4.50 2.15 -1.06
C THR A 236 3.26 3.02 -1.16
N ASP A 237 2.33 2.84 -0.22
CA ASP A 237 1.22 3.77 -0.04
C ASP A 237 1.16 4.30 1.39
N SER A 238 0.48 5.43 1.58
CA SER A 238 0.06 5.81 2.93
C SER A 238 -1.04 6.87 2.95
N MET A 239 -1.83 6.83 4.02
CA MET A 239 -2.74 7.90 4.43
C MET A 239 -2.22 8.68 5.66
N ALA A 240 -0.92 8.58 5.98
CA ALA A 240 -0.31 9.21 7.16
C ALA A 240 -0.44 10.75 7.18
N TRP A 241 -0.48 11.40 6.01
CA TRP A 241 -0.76 12.84 5.88
C TRP A 241 -2.09 13.24 6.54
N SER A 242 -3.13 12.41 6.36
CA SER A 242 -4.48 12.62 6.89
C SER A 242 -4.50 12.39 8.39
N ALA A 243 -3.84 11.32 8.85
CA ALA A 243 -3.70 11.03 10.28
C ALA A 243 -2.91 12.13 11.02
N LEU A 244 -1.87 12.68 10.40
CA LEU A 244 -1.12 13.82 10.95
C LEU A 244 -2.02 15.05 11.07
N ALA A 245 -2.77 15.40 10.03
CA ALA A 245 -3.68 16.53 10.07
C ALA A 245 -4.77 16.38 11.14
N ARG A 246 -5.36 15.18 11.30
CA ARG A 246 -6.31 14.89 12.40
C ARG A 246 -5.67 15.11 13.77
N ARG A 247 -4.51 14.47 14.01
CA ARG A 247 -3.84 14.52 15.32
C ARG A 247 -3.38 15.92 15.72
N ARG A 248 -2.96 16.73 14.74
CA ARG A 248 -2.47 18.10 14.98
C ARG A 248 -3.55 19.15 14.85
N ASN A 249 -4.78 18.74 14.52
CA ASN A 249 -5.86 19.63 14.10
C ASN A 249 -5.36 20.67 13.07
N LEU A 250 -4.57 20.21 12.10
CA LEU A 250 -3.83 21.07 11.18
C LEU A 250 -4.79 21.84 10.28
N ARG A 251 -4.57 23.15 10.16
CA ARG A 251 -5.30 24.01 9.22
C ARG A 251 -4.31 24.91 8.49
N LEU A 252 -4.18 24.73 7.18
CA LEU A 252 -3.39 25.62 6.35
C LEU A 252 -4.09 27.00 6.25
N PRO A 253 -3.33 28.10 6.18
CA PRO A 253 -3.89 29.42 5.92
C PRO A 253 -4.80 29.41 4.68
N GLY A 254 -5.98 30.02 4.78
CA GLY A 254 -6.94 30.09 3.68
C GLY A 254 -7.80 28.84 3.45
N CYS A 255 -7.50 27.71 4.10
CA CYS A 255 -8.35 26.53 4.00
C CYS A 255 -9.69 26.73 4.73
N GLN A 256 -10.78 26.46 4.01
CA GLN A 256 -12.14 26.34 4.54
C GLN A 256 -12.55 24.86 4.39
N HIS A 257 -12.78 24.19 5.52
CA HIS A 257 -13.13 22.77 5.55
C HIS A 257 -14.34 22.57 6.46
N GLY A 258 -15.19 21.60 6.14
CA GLY A 258 -16.47 21.41 6.84
C GLY A 258 -17.50 22.48 6.48
N VAL A 259 -18.76 22.26 6.88
CA VAL A 259 -19.88 23.16 6.57
C VAL A 259 -19.70 24.53 7.24
N THR A 260 -19.15 24.54 8.44
CA THR A 260 -18.88 25.71 9.27
C THR A 260 -17.50 26.33 9.02
N GLY A 261 -16.69 25.76 8.14
CA GLY A 261 -15.35 26.27 7.80
C GLY A 261 -14.31 26.11 8.92
N ASP A 262 -14.60 25.31 9.96
CA ASP A 262 -13.75 25.06 11.13
C ASP A 262 -13.04 23.68 11.09
N GLY A 263 -13.24 22.91 10.02
CA GLY A 263 -12.59 21.62 9.83
C GLY A 263 -11.07 21.73 9.64
N ASN A 264 -10.38 20.61 9.88
CA ASN A 264 -8.94 20.47 9.63
C ASN A 264 -8.63 19.88 8.25
N CYS A 265 -7.36 19.89 7.88
CA CYS A 265 -6.85 19.47 6.56
C CYS A 265 -6.77 17.94 6.37
N ALA A 266 -7.47 17.14 7.18
CA ALA A 266 -7.42 15.68 7.09
C ALA A 266 -8.00 15.11 5.78
N ASN A 267 -8.80 15.89 5.06
CA ASN A 267 -9.35 15.54 3.75
C ASN A 267 -9.05 16.66 2.72
N CYS A 268 -7.88 17.28 2.80
CA CYS A 268 -7.49 18.41 1.95
C CYS A 268 -6.44 17.99 0.89
N PRO A 269 -6.76 18.08 -0.42
CA PRO A 269 -5.81 17.77 -1.49
C PRO A 269 -4.55 18.64 -1.46
N VAL A 270 -4.67 19.92 -1.08
CA VAL A 270 -3.53 20.85 -0.99
C VAL A 270 -2.54 20.37 0.08
N TRP A 271 -3.04 20.05 1.28
CA TRP A 271 -2.18 19.52 2.35
C TRP A 271 -1.55 18.18 1.97
N ALA A 272 -2.34 17.27 1.38
CA ALA A 272 -1.82 15.99 0.92
C ALA A 272 -0.72 16.16 -0.13
N GLY A 273 -0.88 17.10 -1.07
CA GLY A 273 0.11 17.44 -2.09
C GLY A 273 1.41 17.98 -1.50
N LEU A 274 1.33 18.91 -0.54
CA LEU A 274 2.52 19.43 0.17
C LEU A 274 3.26 18.32 0.91
N TRP A 275 2.56 17.54 1.73
CA TRP A 275 3.16 16.44 2.47
C TRP A 275 3.79 15.39 1.55
N ARG A 276 3.12 15.08 0.43
CA ARG A 276 3.63 14.16 -0.59
C ARG A 276 4.89 14.70 -1.26
N GLY A 277 4.93 15.99 -1.61
CA GLY A 277 6.09 16.62 -2.22
C GLY A 277 7.34 16.54 -1.33
N ASP A 278 7.17 16.84 -0.05
CA ASP A 278 8.25 16.70 0.94
C ASP A 278 8.73 15.24 1.05
N LEU A 279 7.79 14.29 1.12
CA LEU A 279 8.11 12.87 1.19
C LEU A 279 8.88 12.38 -0.05
N LEU A 280 8.45 12.76 -1.26
CA LEU A 280 9.14 12.35 -2.48
C LEU A 280 10.55 12.94 -2.56
N THR A 281 10.72 14.21 -2.17
CA THR A 281 12.03 14.85 -2.09
C THR A 281 12.96 14.07 -1.16
N ASP A 282 12.44 13.63 -0.01
CA ASP A 282 13.17 12.81 0.94
C ASP A 282 13.52 11.42 0.38
N ILE A 283 12.57 10.74 -0.25
CA ILE A 283 12.76 9.41 -0.85
C ILE A 283 13.84 9.47 -1.94
N ASP A 284 13.78 10.45 -2.84
CA ASP A 284 14.74 10.61 -3.92
C ASP A 284 16.15 10.89 -3.40
N ARG A 285 16.26 11.73 -2.37
CA ARG A 285 17.53 12.00 -1.70
C ARG A 285 18.08 10.73 -1.06
N TRP A 286 17.29 10.03 -0.25
CA TRP A 286 17.73 8.80 0.43
C TRP A 286 18.14 7.72 -0.55
N TYR A 287 17.37 7.52 -1.62
CA TYR A 287 17.67 6.53 -2.64
C TYR A 287 18.98 6.84 -3.36
N ARG A 288 19.19 8.11 -3.73
CA ARG A 288 20.44 8.58 -4.33
C ARG A 288 21.62 8.34 -3.39
N ASP A 289 21.54 8.81 -2.14
CA ASP A 289 22.63 8.70 -1.16
C ASP A 289 23.03 7.23 -0.91
N LEU A 290 22.05 6.31 -0.90
CA LEU A 290 22.28 4.88 -0.69
C LEU A 290 22.78 4.13 -1.94
N THR A 291 22.51 4.65 -3.14
CA THR A 291 22.97 4.04 -4.41
C THR A 291 24.30 4.62 -4.90
N THR A 292 24.63 5.85 -4.51
CA THR A 292 25.87 6.55 -4.91
C THR A 292 26.90 6.61 -3.77
N GLY A 293 26.92 5.63 -2.86
CA GLY A 293 27.84 5.57 -1.70
C GLY A 293 29.29 5.88 -2.08
N PRO A 294 30.11 6.37 -1.12
CA PRO A 294 31.30 7.17 -1.41
C PRO A 294 32.16 6.45 -2.44
N VAL A 295 32.45 7.13 -3.55
CA VAL A 295 33.49 6.72 -4.49
C VAL A 295 34.71 6.41 -3.62
N GLN A 296 35.06 5.13 -3.49
CA GLN A 296 36.39 4.77 -3.07
C GLN A 296 37.29 5.40 -4.12
N LEU A 297 37.82 6.60 -3.82
CA LEU A 297 39.05 7.05 -4.43
C LEU A 297 40.01 5.91 -4.10
N ALA A 298 40.23 5.05 -5.10
CA ALA A 298 41.35 4.16 -5.09
C ALA A 298 42.54 5.07 -4.80
N MET A 299 43.05 4.98 -3.56
CA MET A 299 44.38 5.44 -3.23
C MET A 299 45.27 4.60 -4.13
N GLY A 300 45.52 5.13 -5.32
CA GLY A 300 46.47 4.59 -6.26
C GLY A 300 47.77 4.45 -5.48
N GLY A 301 48.19 3.21 -5.30
CA GLY A 301 49.56 2.92 -4.90
C GLY A 301 50.47 3.59 -5.91
N ALA A 302 51.14 4.64 -5.47
CA ALA A 302 52.35 5.13 -6.10
C ALA A 302 53.51 4.59 -5.28
N ALA A 303 54.22 3.64 -5.91
CA ALA A 303 55.61 3.22 -5.73
C ALA A 303 56.15 3.03 -4.30
#